data_AF-A0A5K1FXU6-F1
#
_entry.id   AF-A0A5K1FXU6-F1
#
_cell.length_a   1.000
_cell.length_b   1.000
_cell.length_c   1.000
_cell.angle_alpha   90.00
_cell.angle_beta   90.00
_cell.angle_gamma   90.00
#
_symmetry.space_group_name_H-M   'P 1'
#
loop_
_entity.id
_entity.type
_entity.pdbx_description
1 polymer ?
#
loop_
_entity_poly.entity_id
_entity_poly.type
_entity_poly.pdbx_seq_one_letter_code
_entity_poly.pdbx_strand_id
1 'polypeptide(L)'
;NPSASNIQGYVKGQERMIDLNGLHVNEAIHVLKHELSIVRNTARTASQRLQVYICVGNGHQTKGSRTPARLPIAVERYLLEEEGLEYSEPQPGLLRVVIY
;
A
#
# COMPACT_ATOMS: atom_id res chain seq x y z
N ASN A 1 -15.24 16.32 24.73
CA ASN A 1 -14.32 15.16 24.75
C ASN A 1 -13.79 14.91 23.35
N PRO A 2 -12.52 15.22 23.07
CA PRO A 2 -11.93 15.16 21.74
C PRO A 2 -11.27 13.80 21.50
N SER A 3 -11.53 13.17 20.34
CA SER A 3 -10.78 12.02 19.87
C SER A 3 -10.32 12.31 18.45
N ALA A 4 -9.01 12.45 18.32
CA ALA A 4 -8.31 12.78 17.10
C ALA A 4 -8.66 11.82 15.96
N SER A 5 -8.86 12.38 14.78
CA SER A 5 -8.37 11.78 13.54
C SER A 5 -8.02 12.94 12.63
N ASN A 6 -6.88 13.51 12.96
CA ASN A 6 -6.09 14.39 12.14
C ASN A 6 -5.71 13.66 10.85
N ILE A 7 -6.66 13.45 9.94
CA ILE A 7 -6.34 13.17 8.53
C ILE A 7 -6.21 14.55 7.89
N GLN A 8 -5.18 15.25 8.35
CA GLN A 8 -4.71 16.52 7.83
C GLN A 8 -4.16 16.23 6.43
N GLY A 9 -4.83 16.77 5.42
CA GLY A 9 -4.25 16.97 4.10
C GLY A 9 -4.50 15.83 3.12
N TYR A 10 -5.74 15.71 2.65
CA TYR A 10 -5.97 15.37 1.25
C TYR A 10 -5.30 16.45 0.39
N VAL A 11 -4.01 16.29 0.10
CA VAL A 11 -3.29 17.18 -0.81
C VAL A 11 -3.65 16.79 -2.23
N LYS A 12 -4.86 17.18 -2.60
CA LYS A 12 -5.35 17.55 -3.93
C LYS A 12 -4.37 17.23 -5.07
N GLY A 13 -4.37 15.97 -5.54
CA GLY A 13 -4.10 15.65 -6.95
C GLY A 13 -3.21 14.45 -7.27
N GLN A 14 -2.43 13.91 -6.33
CA GLN A 14 -1.35 12.94 -6.66
C GLN A 14 -1.29 11.70 -5.76
N GLU A 15 -2.34 11.46 -4.99
CA GLU A 15 -2.45 10.33 -4.08
C GLU A 15 -3.16 9.17 -4.79
N ARG A 16 -2.48 8.02 -4.91
CA ARG A 16 -3.02 6.77 -5.45
C ARG A 16 -3.23 5.79 -4.30
N MET A 17 -4.32 5.03 -4.35
CA MET A 17 -4.63 4.03 -3.33
C MET A 17 -4.73 2.66 -4.01
N ILE A 18 -4.02 1.68 -3.45
CA ILE A 18 -4.02 0.28 -3.90
C ILE A 18 -4.64 -0.55 -2.77
N ASP A 19 -5.80 -1.13 -3.04
CA ASP A 19 -6.48 -2.01 -2.09
C ASP A 19 -6.11 -3.48 -2.37
N LEU A 20 -5.46 -4.12 -1.41
CA LEU A 20 -5.07 -5.53 -1.44
C LEU A 20 -5.86 -6.35 -0.41
N ASN A 21 -6.85 -5.73 0.25
CA ASN A 21 -7.64 -6.34 1.30
C ASN A 21 -8.34 -7.61 0.81
N GLY A 22 -8.20 -8.70 1.56
CA GLY A 22 -8.90 -9.95 1.28
C GLY A 22 -8.35 -10.77 0.11
N LEU A 23 -7.30 -10.29 -0.57
CA LEU A 23 -6.60 -11.04 -1.61
C LEU A 23 -5.66 -12.09 -1.02
N HIS A 24 -5.48 -13.21 -1.72
CA HIS A 24 -4.36 -14.10 -1.40
C HIS A 24 -3.02 -13.39 -1.67
N VAL A 25 -1.97 -13.81 -0.96
CA VAL A 25 -0.62 -13.22 -1.07
C VAL A 25 -0.16 -13.11 -2.54
N ASN A 26 -0.28 -14.18 -3.32
CA ASN A 26 0.14 -14.16 -4.73
C ASN A 26 -0.69 -13.20 -5.59
N GLU A 27 -2.00 -13.15 -5.37
CA GLU A 27 -2.90 -12.22 -6.09
C GLU A 27 -2.55 -10.78 -5.74
N ALA A 28 -2.35 -10.50 -4.46
CA ALA A 28 -2.00 -9.17 -3.98
C ALA A 28 -0.66 -8.69 -4.52
N ILE A 29 0.38 -9.54 -4.54
CA ILE A 29 1.67 -9.19 -5.13
C ILE A 29 1.54 -8.96 -6.64
N HIS A 30 0.71 -9.74 -7.33
CA HIS A 30 0.47 -9.55 -8.76
C HIS A 30 -0.24 -8.23 -9.06
N VAL A 31 -1.29 -7.91 -8.29
CA VAL A 31 -2.00 -6.63 -8.39
C VAL A 31 -1.08 -5.47 -8.04
N LEU A 32 -0.30 -5.59 -6.97
CA LEU A 32 0.65 -4.56 -6.55
C LEU A 32 1.71 -4.28 -7.62
N LYS A 33 2.29 -5.32 -8.22
CA LYS A 33 3.20 -5.24 -9.38
C LYS A 33 2.58 -4.41 -10.51
N HIS A 34 1.35 -4.75 -10.88
CA HIS A 34 0.64 -4.10 -11.98
C HIS A 34 0.36 -2.62 -11.67
N GLU A 35 -0.20 -2.32 -10.50
CA GLU A 35 -0.56 -0.96 -10.11
C GLU A 35 0.67 -0.07 -9.94
N LEU A 36 1.73 -0.55 -9.29
CA LEU A 36 2.98 0.22 -9.15
C LEU A 36 3.60 0.54 -10.51
N SER A 37 3.54 -0.39 -11.49
CA SER A 37 4.01 -0.13 -12.86
C SER A 37 3.22 1.00 -13.53
N ILE A 38 1.89 1.01 -13.38
CA ILE A 38 1.03 2.08 -13.89
C ILE A 38 1.34 3.42 -13.21
N VAL A 39 1.45 3.42 -11.88
CA VAL A 39 1.75 4.64 -11.12
C VAL A 39 3.13 5.17 -11.50
N ARG A 40 4.15 4.32 -11.60
CA ARG A 40 5.49 4.71 -12.03
C ARG A 40 5.51 5.30 -13.44
N ASN A 41 4.77 4.70 -14.37
CA ASN A 41 4.67 5.27 -15.72
C ASN A 41 3.95 6.62 -15.71
N THR A 42 2.96 6.79 -14.83
CA THR A 42 2.23 8.05 -14.65
C THR A 42 3.12 9.12 -14.03
N ALA A 43 3.87 8.79 -12.96
CA ALA A 43 4.83 9.67 -12.29
C ALA A 43 5.88 10.18 -13.29
N ARG A 44 6.46 9.26 -14.07
CA ARG A 44 7.41 9.57 -15.14
C ARG A 44 6.83 10.46 -16.22
N THR A 45 5.62 10.16 -16.70
CA THR A 45 4.96 10.95 -17.76
C THR A 45 4.60 12.35 -17.27
N ALA A 46 4.15 12.48 -16.02
CA ALA A 46 3.85 13.75 -15.40
C ALA A 46 5.10 14.49 -14.87
N SER A 47 6.26 13.83 -14.85
CA SER A 47 7.50 14.30 -14.19
C SER A 47 7.24 14.78 -12.75
N GLN A 48 6.40 14.05 -12.03
CA GLN A 48 5.93 14.41 -10.69
C GLN A 48 5.95 13.22 -9.75
N ARG A 49 6.26 13.50 -8.48
CA ARG A 49 6.25 12.49 -7.42
C ARG A 49 4.81 12.13 -7.06
N LEU A 50 4.50 10.84 -7.07
CA LEU A 50 3.20 10.31 -6.68
C LEU A 50 3.30 9.63 -5.33
N GLN A 51 2.37 9.94 -4.45
CA GLN A 51 2.24 9.25 -3.17
C GLN A 51 1.26 8.08 -3.36
N VAL A 52 1.68 6.88 -2.94
CA VAL A 52 0.85 5.69 -3.05
C VAL A 52 0.59 5.12 -1.67
N TYR A 53 -0.68 4.92 -1.36
CA TYR A 53 -1.14 4.23 -0.17
C TYR A 53 -1.57 2.82 -0.53
N ILE A 54 -1.12 1.83 0.24
CA ILE A 54 -1.36 0.41 0.00
C ILE A 54 -2.08 -0.14 1.22
N CYS A 55 -3.35 -0.51 1.05
CA CYS A 55 -4.14 -1.18 2.07
C CYS A 55 -3.92 -2.68 1.99
N VAL A 56 -3.13 -3.22 2.91
CA VAL A 56 -2.95 -4.67 3.09
C VAL A 56 -3.95 -5.27 4.07
N GLY A 57 -4.69 -4.40 4.77
CA GLY A 57 -5.70 -4.77 5.73
C GLY A 57 -5.17 -5.10 7.10
N ASN A 58 -6.05 -5.01 8.09
CA ASN A 58 -5.76 -5.38 9.48
C ASN A 58 -5.64 -6.90 9.69
N GLY A 59 -5.29 -7.67 8.64
CA GLY A 59 -5.33 -9.12 8.67
C GLY A 59 -6.71 -9.64 9.11
N HIS A 60 -7.80 -9.12 8.54
CA HIS A 60 -9.13 -9.65 8.85
C HIS A 60 -9.23 -11.07 8.30
N GLN A 61 -8.93 -12.02 9.18
CA GLN A 61 -8.97 -13.45 8.92
C GLN A 61 -10.32 -13.81 8.30
N THR A 62 -10.28 -14.50 7.16
CA THR A 62 -11.38 -15.39 6.81
C THR A 62 -11.54 -16.35 8.00
N LYS A 63 -12.73 -16.34 8.61
CA LYS A 63 -13.07 -17.10 9.82
C LYS A 63 -12.60 -18.56 9.69
N GLY A 64 -11.46 -18.94 10.27
CA GLY A 64 -11.04 -20.34 10.29
C GLY A 64 -9.54 -20.67 10.39
N SER A 65 -8.60 -19.78 10.07
CA SER A 65 -7.16 -20.16 10.07
C SER A 65 -6.30 -19.22 10.92
N ARG A 66 -5.81 -19.73 12.06
CA ARG A 66 -4.83 -19.10 12.97
C ARG A 66 -3.41 -19.03 12.37
N THR A 67 -3.28 -18.47 11.18
CA THR A 67 -1.97 -18.21 10.59
C THR A 67 -1.71 -16.69 10.64
N PRO A 68 -0.52 -16.23 11.09
CA PRO A 68 -0.19 -14.81 11.07
C PRO A 68 -0.41 -14.23 9.68
N ALA A 69 -0.88 -12.97 9.60
CA ALA A 69 -1.24 -12.31 8.36
C ALA A 69 -0.03 -12.32 7.40
N ARG A 70 -0.03 -13.24 6.44
CA ARG A 70 1.09 -13.43 5.50
C ARG A 70 1.18 -12.30 4.47
N LEU A 71 0.07 -11.61 4.25
CA LEU A 71 -0.05 -10.58 3.24
C LEU A 71 0.75 -9.30 3.57
N PRO A 72 0.59 -8.65 4.75
CA PRO A 72 1.40 -7.48 5.11
C PRO A 72 2.91 -7.76 4.97
N ILE A 73 3.37 -8.87 5.55
CA ILE A 73 4.80 -9.27 5.51
C ILE A 73 5.28 -9.46 4.06
N ALA A 74 4.48 -10.11 3.21
CA ALA A 74 4.85 -10.32 1.81
C ALA A 74 4.92 -9.00 1.03
N VAL A 75 4.00 -8.08 1.28
CA VAL A 75 3.97 -6.76 0.62
C VAL A 75 5.13 -5.89 1.09
N GLU A 76 5.41 -5.82 2.39
CA GLU A 76 6.56 -5.07 2.93
C GLU A 76 7.88 -5.58 2.34
N ARG A 77 8.04 -6.91 2.32
CA ARG A 77 9.20 -7.57 1.73
C ARG A 77 9.33 -7.26 0.24
N TYR A 78 8.22 -7.30 -0.49
CA TYR A 78 8.18 -6.96 -1.91
C TYR A 78 8.63 -5.52 -2.17
N LEU A 79 8.12 -4.56 -1.39
CA LEU A 79 8.48 -3.15 -1.55
C LEU A 79 9.97 -2.92 -1.31
N LEU A 80 10.55 -3.52 -0.27
CA LEU A 80 11.96 -3.32 0.07
C LEU A 80 12.92 -4.10 -0.82
N GLU A 81 12.66 -5.39 -1.07
CA GLU A 81 13.60 -6.28 -1.75
C GLU A 81 13.44 -6.29 -3.27
N GLU A 82 12.20 -6.27 -3.80
CA GLU A 82 11.96 -6.31 -5.25
C GLU A 82 11.87 -4.92 -5.87
N GLU A 83 11.11 -4.00 -5.26
CA GLU A 83 10.93 -2.64 -5.80
C GLU A 83 12.01 -1.64 -5.33
N GLY A 84 12.70 -1.92 -4.21
CA GLY A 84 13.64 -0.97 -3.60
C GLY A 84 12.98 0.32 -3.11
N LEU A 85 11.68 0.27 -2.80
CA LEU A 85 10.88 1.39 -2.33
C LEU A 85 10.83 1.40 -0.80
N GLU A 86 11.29 2.49 -0.20
CA GLU A 86 11.07 2.74 1.21
C GLU A 86 9.58 2.99 1.45
N TYR A 87 9.04 2.34 2.47
CA TYR A 87 7.67 2.54 2.91
C TYR A 87 7.61 3.12 4.32
N SER A 88 6.50 3.78 4.62
CA SER A 88 6.12 4.15 5.99
C SER A 88 4.75 3.60 6.30
N GLU A 89 4.48 3.24 7.55
CA GLU A 89 3.17 2.78 7.98
C GLU A 89 2.48 3.89 8.80
N PRO A 90 1.72 4.81 8.17
CA PRO A 90 0.98 5.85 8.90
C PRO A 90 -0.06 5.29 9.88
N GLN A 91 -0.64 4.13 9.58
CA GLN A 91 -1.60 3.43 10.43
C GLN A 91 -1.49 1.92 10.17
N PRO A 92 -1.86 1.07 11.16
CA PRO A 92 -1.79 -0.38 11.01
C PRO A 92 -2.47 -0.87 9.72
N GLY A 93 -1.74 -1.65 8.91
CA GLY A 93 -2.26 -2.23 7.67
C GLY A 93 -2.40 -1.26 6.49
N LEU A 94 -1.87 -0.03 6.61
CA LEU A 94 -1.76 0.95 5.54
C LEU A 94 -0.30 1.35 5.34
N LEU A 95 0.29 0.94 4.22
CA LEU A 95 1.64 1.33 3.84
C LEU A 95 1.59 2.57 2.93
N ARG A 96 2.57 3.45 3.04
CA ARG A 96 2.74 4.63 2.19
C ARG A 96 4.11 4.57 1.52
N VAL A 97 4.15 4.69 0.20
CA VAL A 97 5.37 4.79 -0.60
C VAL A 97 5.33 6.03 -1.49
N VAL A 98 6.51 6.47 -1.94
CA VAL A 98 6.66 7.60 -2.85
C VAL A 98 7.34 7.12 -4.13
N ILE A 99 6.72 7.39 -5.28
CA ILE A 99 7.21 6.99 -6.60
C ILE A 99 7.53 8.24 -7.40
N TYR A 100 8.59 8.17 -8.22
CA TYR A 100 9.16 9.27 -9.00
C TYR A 100 9.01 9.01 -10.50
#